data_AF-A0A7S3XVM0-F1
#
_entry.id   AF-A0A7S3XVM0-F1
#
_cell.length_a   1.000
_cell.length_b   1.000
_cell.length_c   1.000
_cell.angle_alpha   90.00
_cell.angle_beta   90.00
_cell.angle_gamma   90.00
#
_symmetry.space_group_name_H-M   'P 1'
#
loop_
_entity.id
_entity.type
_entity.pdbx_description
1 polymer ?
#
loop_
_entity_poly.entity_id
_entity_poly.type
_entity_poly.pdbx_seq_one_letter_code
_entity_poly.pdbx_strand_id
1 'polypeptide(L)'
;EYTQMAGRAGRRGLDKVGTVIQCCWGGVPAALGLRTMLTGAATKLNSQFRLTYNMILNLLRVEDMSVEDMIKRSFSEFATQRALIKEDLPGTLKRYEKALKKARELSRKEPCIKEGESAIEDFYMMTQSSIEDTAALVDDTNQLLGGISRGARGGPLAPGRVVTVVSGGLVDAPAMVVGPDGGAAALPAGPGADGAIVALVLCPD
;
A
#
# COMPACT_ATOMS: atom_id res chain seq x y z
N GLU A 1 17.73 10.62 -6.28
CA GLU A 1 19.17 10.44 -6.64
C GLU A 1 19.46 10.76 -8.11
N TYR A 2 18.79 10.12 -9.07
CA TYR A 2 19.04 10.34 -10.51
C TYR A 2 19.13 11.81 -10.91
N THR A 3 18.15 12.65 -10.54
CA THR A 3 18.13 14.09 -10.85
C THR A 3 19.37 14.84 -10.33
N GLN A 4 19.94 14.41 -9.20
CA GLN A 4 21.14 15.05 -8.63
C GLN A 4 22.40 14.70 -9.43
N MET A 5 22.48 13.47 -9.95
CA MET A 5 23.60 13.02 -10.78
C MET A 5 23.47 13.58 -12.21
N ALA A 6 22.32 13.37 -12.85
CA ALA A 6 22.02 13.83 -14.21
C ALA A 6 22.02 15.37 -14.32
N GLY A 7 21.61 16.08 -13.27
CA GLY A 7 21.62 17.54 -13.22
C GLY A 7 23.02 18.18 -13.20
N ARG A 8 24.09 17.37 -13.14
CA ARG A 8 25.48 17.84 -13.34
C ARG A 8 25.89 17.86 -14.82
N ALA A 9 25.11 17.27 -15.71
CA ALA A 9 25.42 17.26 -17.14
C ALA A 9 25.15 18.64 -17.77
N GLY A 10 26.18 19.19 -18.42
CA GLY A 10 26.14 20.49 -19.10
C GLY A 10 26.75 21.62 -18.27
N ARG A 11 27.62 22.43 -18.89
CA ARG A 11 28.29 23.57 -18.26
C ARG A 11 27.53 24.86 -18.54
N ARG A 12 27.26 25.63 -17.48
CA ARG A 12 26.56 26.91 -17.57
C ARG A 12 27.28 27.86 -18.53
N GLY A 13 26.56 28.35 -19.53
CA GLY A 13 27.05 29.34 -20.50
C GLY A 13 27.88 28.78 -21.66
N LEU A 14 28.30 27.51 -21.61
CA LEU A 14 29.10 26.87 -22.66
C LEU A 14 28.31 25.83 -23.45
N ASP A 15 27.53 25.01 -22.74
CA ASP A 15 26.78 23.91 -23.36
C ASP A 15 25.28 24.26 -23.38
N LYS A 16 24.63 24.17 -24.55
CA LYS A 16 23.19 24.43 -24.70
C LYS A 16 22.32 23.27 -24.18
N VAL A 17 22.84 22.04 -24.19
CA VAL A 17 22.14 20.82 -23.79
C VAL A 17 23.12 19.92 -23.01
N GLY A 18 22.67 19.36 -21.89
CA GLY A 18 23.40 18.33 -21.15
C GLY A 18 23.04 16.94 -21.68
N THR A 19 24.04 16.11 -22.00
CA THR A 19 23.82 14.72 -22.45
C THR A 19 24.11 13.75 -21.32
N VAL A 20 23.18 12.83 -21.04
CA VAL A 20 23.31 11.79 -20.01
C VAL A 20 23.11 10.44 -20.70
N ILE A 21 24.06 9.53 -20.52
CA ILE A 21 24.02 8.17 -21.08
C ILE A 21 23.81 7.19 -19.93
N GLN A 22 22.75 6.37 -20.02
CA GLN A 22 22.46 5.34 -19.05
C GLN A 22 22.84 3.97 -19.62
N CYS A 23 23.81 3.30 -18.99
CA CYS A 23 24.26 1.98 -19.41
C CYS A 23 23.52 0.89 -18.62
N CYS A 24 22.84 -0.02 -19.33
CA CYS A 24 22.16 -1.17 -18.75
C CYS A 24 22.95 -2.44 -19.05
N TRP A 25 23.85 -2.84 -18.14
CA TRP A 25 24.60 -4.08 -18.26
C TRP A 25 23.77 -5.24 -17.71
N GLY A 26 23.33 -6.16 -18.56
CA GLY A 26 22.59 -7.38 -18.19
C GLY A 26 21.14 -7.45 -18.68
N GLY A 27 20.42 -6.33 -18.72
CA GLY A 27 19.05 -6.28 -19.22
C GLY A 27 18.44 -4.89 -19.06
N VAL A 28 17.47 -4.56 -19.91
CA VAL A 28 16.75 -3.28 -19.82
C VAL A 28 15.72 -3.38 -18.69
N PRO A 29 15.77 -2.51 -17.66
CA PRO A 29 14.75 -2.50 -16.62
C PRO A 29 13.35 -2.23 -17.20
N ALA A 30 12.31 -2.65 -16.48
CA ALA A 30 10.93 -2.43 -16.93
C ALA A 30 10.66 -0.95 -17.29
N ALA A 31 9.99 -0.72 -18.42
CA ALA A 31 9.79 0.62 -18.98
C ALA A 31 9.11 1.58 -17.99
N LEU A 32 8.20 1.09 -17.16
CA LEU A 32 7.53 1.87 -16.12
C LEU A 32 8.52 2.37 -15.05
N GLY A 33 9.44 1.51 -14.60
CA GLY A 33 10.45 1.85 -13.60
C GLY A 33 11.43 2.89 -14.13
N LEU A 34 11.91 2.72 -15.36
CA LEU A 34 12.76 3.71 -16.03
C LEU A 34 12.05 5.05 -16.22
N ARG A 35 10.81 5.04 -16.71
CA ARG A 35 10.01 6.27 -16.87
C ARG A 35 9.85 6.99 -15.54
N THR A 36 9.56 6.27 -14.47
CA THR A 36 9.42 6.83 -13.12
C THR A 36 10.76 7.38 -12.62
N MET A 37 11.89 6.72 -12.90
CA MET A 37 13.21 7.23 -12.52
C MET A 37 13.58 8.53 -13.26
N LEU A 38 13.28 8.61 -14.57
CA LEU A 38 13.64 9.73 -15.45
C LEU A 38 12.71 10.94 -15.29
N THR A 39 11.39 10.69 -15.19
CA THR A 39 10.33 11.73 -15.20
C THR A 39 9.54 11.84 -13.91
N GLY A 40 9.78 10.93 -12.96
CA GLY A 40 9.05 10.92 -11.70
C GLY A 40 9.36 12.15 -10.84
N ALA A 41 8.48 12.36 -9.87
CA ALA A 41 8.66 13.42 -8.88
C ALA A 41 9.93 13.17 -8.05
N ALA A 42 10.60 14.25 -7.66
CA ALA A 42 11.72 14.16 -6.72
C ALA A 42 11.26 13.46 -5.43
N THR A 43 12.13 12.59 -4.90
CA THR A 43 11.89 11.88 -3.65
C THR A 43 11.64 12.87 -2.53
N LYS A 44 10.56 12.69 -1.78
CA LYS A 44 10.24 13.53 -0.63
C LYS A 44 11.34 13.37 0.43
N LEU A 45 11.73 14.48 1.06
CA LEU A 45 12.63 14.44 2.19
C LEU A 45 11.88 13.83 3.37
N ASN A 46 12.31 12.64 3.80
CA ASN A 46 11.78 11.99 4.99
C ASN A 46 12.74 12.25 6.16
N SER A 47 12.17 12.56 7.32
CA SER A 47 12.96 12.67 8.56
C SER A 47 13.62 11.33 8.89
N GLN A 48 14.91 11.36 9.17
CA GLN A 48 15.63 10.22 9.75
C GLN A 48 15.83 10.40 11.27
N PHE A 49 15.08 11.29 11.89
CA PHE A 49 15.19 11.55 13.32
C PHE A 49 14.92 10.27 14.12
N ARG A 50 15.87 9.91 14.99
CA ARG A 50 15.78 8.80 15.93
C ARG A 50 16.37 9.25 17.26
N LEU A 51 15.69 8.90 18.34
CA LEU A 51 16.19 9.14 19.69
C LEU A 51 17.31 8.14 19.97
N THR A 52 18.49 8.66 20.31
CA THR A 52 19.62 7.84 20.75
C THR A 52 19.84 8.05 22.25
N TYR A 53 20.37 7.05 22.94
CA TYR A 53 20.64 7.18 24.38
C TYR A 53 21.55 8.37 24.70
N ASN A 54 22.54 8.65 23.85
CA ASN A 54 23.42 9.81 24.01
C ASN A 54 22.63 11.14 23.93
N MET A 55 21.67 11.25 23.01
CA MET A 55 20.78 12.40 22.91
C MET A 55 19.94 12.59 24.18
N ILE A 56 19.33 11.52 24.70
CA ILE A 56 18.53 11.56 25.92
C ILE A 56 19.38 11.99 27.12
N LEU A 57 20.55 11.39 27.29
CA LEU A 57 21.46 11.74 28.38
C LEU A 57 21.95 13.20 28.29
N ASN A 58 22.20 13.70 27.08
CA ASN A 58 22.59 15.10 26.88
C ASN A 58 21.45 16.07 27.17
N LEU A 59 20.20 15.71 26.87
CA LEU A 59 19.02 16.51 27.17
C LEU A 59 18.74 16.53 28.68
N LEU A 60 18.85 15.40 29.37
CA LEU A 60 18.71 15.35 30.83
C LEU A 60 19.79 16.15 31.57
N ARG A 61 20.95 16.37 30.93
CA ARG A 61 22.03 17.21 31.49
C ARG A 61 21.76 18.71 31.33
N VAL A 62 20.96 19.11 30.34
CA VAL A 62 20.70 20.52 30.01
C VAL A 62 19.26 20.85 30.41
N GLU A 63 19.08 21.60 31.50
CA GLU A 63 17.75 21.87 32.09
C GLU A 63 16.80 22.67 31.19
N ASP A 64 17.30 23.33 30.14
CA ASP A 64 16.51 24.24 29.28
C ASP A 64 15.67 23.53 28.20
N MET A 65 15.83 22.22 27.95
CA MET A 65 15.09 21.53 26.89
C MET A 65 14.68 20.11 27.25
N SER A 66 13.37 19.88 27.33
CA SER A 66 12.77 18.57 27.51
C SER A 66 12.89 17.69 26.25
N VAL A 67 12.89 16.37 26.42
CA VAL A 67 12.92 15.42 25.29
C VAL A 67 11.66 15.57 24.44
N GLU A 68 10.53 15.84 25.10
CA GLU A 68 9.23 16.08 24.50
C GLU A 68 9.27 17.28 23.55
N ASP A 69 9.92 18.38 23.95
CA ASP A 69 10.04 19.56 23.10
C ASP A 69 10.98 19.34 21.91
N MET A 70 12.02 18.52 22.08
CA MET A 70 12.88 18.12 20.97
C MET A 70 12.11 17.29 19.94
N ILE A 71 11.28 16.35 20.40
CA ILE A 71 10.43 15.53 19.52
C ILE A 71 9.42 16.42 18.78
N LYS A 72 8.75 17.35 19.49
CA LYS A 72 7.79 18.28 18.89
C LYS A 72 8.37 19.17 17.81
N ARG A 73 9.65 19.54 17.94
CA ARG A 73 10.36 20.38 16.96
C ARG A 73 11.06 19.55 15.87
N SER A 74 11.02 18.22 15.96
CA SER A 74 11.67 17.33 15.00
C SER A 74 10.98 17.36 13.63
N PHE A 75 11.76 17.15 12.56
CA PHE A 75 11.23 17.13 11.19
C PHE A 75 10.27 15.95 10.94
N SER A 76 10.29 14.93 11.79
CA SER A 76 9.36 13.79 11.74
C SER A 76 7.92 14.22 12.03
N GLU A 77 7.73 15.12 12.99
CA GLU A 77 6.40 15.65 13.32
C GLU A 77 6.01 16.82 12.44
N PHE A 78 6.96 17.47 11.76
CA PHE A 78 6.65 18.61 10.90
C PHE A 78 5.65 18.26 9.79
N ALA A 79 5.72 17.05 9.23
CA ALA A 79 4.78 16.60 8.20
C ALA A 79 3.35 16.41 8.75
N THR A 80 3.21 15.80 9.93
CA THR A 80 1.91 15.58 10.59
C THR A 80 1.32 16.89 11.10
N GLN A 81 2.12 17.74 11.76
CA GLN A 81 1.72 19.08 12.18
C GLN A 81 1.30 19.94 11.00
N ARG A 82 2.05 19.91 9.89
CA ARG A 82 1.67 20.65 8.68
C ARG A 82 0.43 20.06 8.01
N ALA A 83 0.21 18.75 8.07
CA ALA A 83 -1.03 18.14 7.59
C ALA A 83 -2.22 18.59 8.44
N LEU A 84 -2.09 18.63 9.77
CA LEU A 84 -3.12 19.14 10.68
C LEU A 84 -3.43 20.64 10.47
N ILE A 85 -2.43 21.43 10.10
CA ILE A 85 -2.60 22.87 9.81
C ILE A 85 -3.15 23.10 8.39
N LYS A 86 -2.77 22.27 7.41
CA LYS A 86 -3.19 22.41 6.00
C LYS A 86 -4.56 21.80 5.73
N GLU A 87 -4.89 20.70 6.38
CA GLU A 87 -6.27 20.25 6.40
C GLU A 87 -7.00 21.26 7.27
N ASP A 88 -7.92 22.01 6.65
CA ASP A 88 -8.94 22.72 7.39
C ASP A 88 -9.72 21.66 8.17
N LEU A 89 -9.25 21.27 9.37
CA LEU A 89 -9.96 20.37 10.26
C LEU A 89 -11.43 20.79 10.42
N PRO A 90 -11.78 22.09 10.59
CA PRO A 90 -13.18 22.50 10.56
C PRO A 90 -13.86 22.31 9.20
N GLY A 91 -13.11 22.39 8.10
CA GLY A 91 -13.61 22.16 6.74
C GLY A 91 -13.85 20.67 6.43
N THR A 92 -12.95 19.79 6.84
CA THR A 92 -13.10 18.34 6.71
C THR A 92 -14.23 17.84 7.59
N LEU A 93 -14.33 18.31 8.84
CA LEU A 93 -15.46 18.02 9.73
C LEU A 93 -16.80 18.42 9.09
N LYS A 94 -16.91 19.64 8.54
CA LYS A 94 -18.12 20.08 7.81
C LYS A 94 -18.43 19.18 6.60
N ARG A 95 -17.42 18.68 5.88
CA ARG A 95 -17.63 17.75 4.75
C ARG A 95 -18.15 16.41 5.24
N TYR A 96 -17.57 15.84 6.30
CA TYR A 96 -18.03 14.59 6.90
C TYR A 96 -19.44 14.73 7.48
N GLU A 97 -19.74 15.82 8.18
CA GLU A 97 -21.10 16.12 8.65
C GLU A 97 -22.10 16.23 7.50
N LYS A 98 -21.71 16.89 6.40
CA LYS A 98 -22.57 16.99 5.20
C LYS A 98 -22.77 15.62 4.55
N ALA A 99 -21.75 14.78 4.50
CA ALA A 99 -21.85 13.41 3.99
C ALA A 99 -22.76 12.55 4.87
N LEU A 100 -22.63 12.65 6.20
CA LEU A 100 -23.51 11.97 7.16
C LEU A 100 -24.96 12.42 7.03
N LYS A 101 -25.21 13.73 6.85
CA LYS A 101 -26.56 14.25 6.60
C LYS A 101 -27.15 13.68 5.32
N LYS A 102 -26.39 13.66 4.22
CA LYS A 102 -26.81 13.06 2.94
C LYS A 102 -27.11 11.57 3.06
N ALA A 103 -26.25 10.81 3.74
CA ALA A 103 -26.44 9.38 3.97
C ALA A 103 -27.73 9.13 4.79
N ARG A 104 -27.95 9.93 5.83
CA ARG A 104 -29.19 9.91 6.63
C ARG A 104 -30.43 10.33 5.85
N GLU A 105 -30.32 11.24 4.89
CA GLU A 105 -31.44 11.60 4.01
C GLU A 105 -31.77 10.47 3.04
N LEU A 106 -30.74 9.76 2.53
CA LEU A 106 -30.93 8.63 1.62
C LEU A 106 -31.63 7.46 2.33
N SER A 107 -31.23 7.17 3.57
CA SER A 107 -31.88 6.13 4.37
C SER A 107 -33.35 6.42 4.67
N ARG A 108 -33.79 7.68 4.67
CA ARG A 108 -35.23 8.04 4.81
C ARG A 108 -36.05 7.84 3.55
N LYS A 109 -35.40 7.94 2.38
CA LYS A 109 -36.08 7.89 1.08
C LYS A 109 -36.34 6.47 0.62
N GLU A 110 -35.48 5.54 1.03
CA GLU A 110 -35.61 4.13 0.67
C GLU A 110 -36.65 3.44 1.57
N PRO A 111 -37.79 2.96 1.02
CA PRO A 111 -38.88 2.40 1.82
C PRO A 111 -38.52 1.08 2.52
N CYS A 112 -37.44 0.42 2.08
CA CYS A 112 -36.90 -0.80 2.68
C CYS A 112 -35.97 -0.53 3.87
N ILE A 113 -35.55 0.72 4.10
CA ILE A 113 -34.69 1.12 5.22
C ILE A 113 -35.54 2.02 6.11
N LYS A 114 -36.24 1.43 7.08
CA LYS A 114 -36.97 2.23 8.05
C LYS A 114 -35.97 2.96 8.95
N GLU A 115 -36.25 4.23 9.26
CA GLU A 115 -35.40 5.04 10.14
C GLU A 115 -35.09 4.29 11.45
N GLY A 116 -33.82 4.01 11.71
CA GLY A 116 -33.35 3.53 13.01
C GLY A 116 -33.35 2.02 13.25
N GLU A 117 -33.41 1.18 12.20
CA GLU A 117 -33.15 -0.25 12.40
C GLU A 117 -31.66 -0.49 12.71
N SER A 118 -31.35 -0.76 13.99
CA SER A 118 -30.00 -1.18 14.42
C SER A 118 -29.54 -2.42 13.65
N ALA A 119 -30.46 -3.24 13.14
CA ALA A 119 -30.18 -4.46 12.42
C ALA A 119 -29.24 -4.29 11.22
N ILE A 120 -29.28 -3.15 10.51
CA ILE A 120 -28.37 -2.90 9.39
C ILE A 120 -26.96 -2.59 9.89
N GLU A 121 -26.84 -1.78 10.95
CA GLU A 121 -25.56 -1.51 11.60
C GLU A 121 -24.99 -2.78 12.22
N ASP A 122 -25.81 -3.55 12.93
CA ASP A 122 -25.45 -4.83 13.54
C ASP A 122 -24.99 -5.85 12.48
N PHE A 123 -25.70 -5.94 11.35
CA PHE A 123 -25.31 -6.80 10.22
C PHE A 123 -24.00 -6.32 9.58
N TYR A 124 -23.83 -5.02 9.37
CA TYR A 124 -22.59 -4.46 8.84
C TYR A 124 -21.40 -4.74 9.77
N MET A 125 -21.57 -4.53 11.08
CA MET A 125 -20.54 -4.81 12.07
C MET A 125 -20.22 -6.31 12.16
N MET A 126 -21.24 -7.17 12.11
CA MET A 126 -21.07 -8.63 12.12
C MET A 126 -20.34 -9.12 10.87
N THR A 127 -20.71 -8.63 9.68
CA THR A 127 -20.05 -8.99 8.42
C THR A 127 -18.62 -8.47 8.38
N GLN A 128 -18.36 -7.26 8.86
CA GLN A 128 -17.00 -6.72 8.96
C GLN A 128 -16.12 -7.59 9.86
N SER A 129 -16.61 -7.95 11.07
CA SER A 129 -15.89 -8.88 11.96
C SER A 129 -15.63 -10.22 11.28
N SER A 130 -16.64 -10.77 10.59
CA SER A 130 -16.50 -12.05 9.89
C SER A 130 -15.46 -11.97 8.76
N ILE A 131 -15.38 -10.85 8.03
CA ILE A 131 -14.38 -10.63 6.98
C ILE A 131 -12.98 -10.54 7.61
N GLU A 132 -12.84 -9.83 8.72
CA GLU A 132 -11.55 -9.72 9.43
C GLU A 132 -11.09 -11.08 9.97
N ASP A 133 -12.00 -11.85 10.57
CA ASP A 133 -11.72 -13.20 11.07
C ASP A 133 -11.36 -14.17 9.93
N THR A 134 -12.09 -14.13 8.82
CA THR A 134 -11.79 -14.97 7.65
C THR A 134 -10.47 -14.57 6.99
N ALA A 135 -10.15 -13.27 6.92
CA ALA A 135 -8.86 -12.81 6.41
C ALA A 135 -7.69 -13.28 7.30
N ALA A 136 -7.84 -13.21 8.62
CA ALA A 136 -6.85 -13.73 9.57
C ALA A 136 -6.68 -15.26 9.42
N LEU A 137 -7.78 -16.01 9.32
CA LEU A 137 -7.73 -17.46 9.09
C LEU A 137 -7.07 -17.81 7.75
N VAL A 138 -7.35 -17.04 6.69
CA VAL A 138 -6.72 -17.20 5.37
C VAL A 138 -5.22 -16.89 5.43
N ASP A 139 -4.80 -15.87 6.18
CA ASP A 139 -3.37 -15.56 6.34
C ASP A 139 -2.65 -16.64 7.17
N ASP A 140 -3.24 -17.07 8.28
CA ASP A 140 -2.72 -18.18 9.09
C ASP A 140 -2.63 -19.48 8.29
N THR A 141 -3.67 -19.81 7.50
CA THR A 141 -3.59 -20.95 6.59
C THR A 141 -2.53 -20.74 5.52
N ASN A 142 -2.41 -19.57 4.89
CA ASN A 142 -1.36 -19.33 3.90
C ASN A 142 0.05 -19.46 4.50
N GLN A 143 0.28 -19.01 5.74
CA GLN A 143 1.55 -19.18 6.46
C GLN A 143 1.84 -20.65 6.77
N LEU A 144 0.85 -21.39 7.30
CA LEU A 144 0.98 -22.83 7.56
C LEU A 144 1.20 -23.65 6.29
N LEU A 145 0.55 -23.25 5.19
CA LEU A 145 0.65 -23.92 3.90
C LEU A 145 1.91 -23.55 3.12
N GLY A 146 2.44 -22.34 3.30
CA GLY A 146 3.76 -21.96 2.82
C GLY A 146 4.89 -22.82 3.39
N GLY A 147 4.68 -23.38 4.60
CA GLY A 147 5.57 -24.38 5.20
C GLY A 147 5.46 -25.79 4.58
N ILE A 148 4.30 -26.13 3.98
CA ILE A 148 3.98 -27.48 3.47
C ILE A 148 4.11 -27.56 1.93
N SER A 149 4.16 -26.42 1.21
CA SER A 149 4.07 -26.39 -0.26
C SER A 149 5.39 -26.55 -1.04
N ARG A 150 6.49 -26.92 -0.38
CA ARG A 150 7.68 -27.42 -1.12
C ARG A 150 7.46 -28.88 -1.56
N GLY A 151 6.53 -29.09 -2.50
CA GLY A 151 6.53 -30.26 -3.38
C GLY A 151 5.52 -31.39 -3.10
N ALA A 152 4.55 -31.25 -2.19
CA ALA A 152 3.59 -32.32 -1.92
C ALA A 152 2.38 -32.29 -2.86
N ARG A 153 2.17 -33.37 -3.63
CA ARG A 153 1.00 -33.66 -4.50
C ARG A 153 -0.35 -33.80 -3.76
N GLY A 154 -0.54 -33.12 -2.64
CA GLY A 154 -1.73 -33.21 -1.79
C GLY A 154 -2.03 -31.98 -0.93
N GLY A 155 -1.35 -30.86 -1.17
CA GLY A 155 -1.58 -29.61 -0.42
C GLY A 155 -2.92 -28.93 -0.79
N PRO A 156 -3.37 -27.92 -0.02
CA PRO A 156 -4.65 -27.28 -0.24
C PRO A 156 -4.79 -26.53 -1.55
N LEU A 157 -3.65 -26.14 -2.14
CA LEU A 157 -3.53 -25.47 -3.42
C LEU A 157 -3.03 -26.44 -4.51
N ALA A 158 -3.45 -27.70 -4.43
CA ALA A 158 -3.20 -28.68 -5.50
C ALA A 158 -3.89 -28.25 -6.80
N PRO A 159 -3.28 -28.54 -7.97
CA PRO A 159 -3.89 -28.25 -9.26
C PRO A 159 -5.24 -28.97 -9.41
N GLY A 160 -6.23 -28.27 -9.99
CA GLY A 160 -7.60 -28.75 -10.18
C GLY A 160 -8.59 -28.36 -9.08
N ARG A 161 -8.14 -27.65 -8.02
CA ARG A 161 -9.04 -27.12 -6.98
C ARG A 161 -9.62 -25.76 -7.36
N VAL A 162 -10.86 -25.51 -6.94
CA VAL A 162 -11.54 -24.22 -7.12
C VAL A 162 -11.31 -23.36 -5.87
N VAL A 163 -10.89 -22.12 -6.08
CA VAL A 163 -10.65 -21.10 -5.05
C VAL A 163 -11.38 -19.82 -5.43
N THR A 164 -11.78 -19.00 -4.47
CA THR A 164 -12.30 -17.66 -4.72
C THR A 164 -11.15 -16.65 -4.66
N VAL A 165 -11.01 -15.83 -5.71
CA VAL A 165 -9.94 -14.84 -5.81
C VAL A 165 -10.52 -13.45 -5.64
N VAL A 166 -9.95 -12.69 -4.71
CA VAL A 166 -10.25 -11.28 -4.50
C VAL A 166 -8.99 -10.48 -4.83
N SER A 167 -8.97 -9.81 -5.99
CA SER A 167 -7.81 -9.01 -6.42
C SER A 167 -8.22 -7.93 -7.41
N GLY A 168 -7.76 -6.69 -7.15
CA GLY A 168 -7.66 -5.61 -8.14
C GLY A 168 -8.92 -5.29 -8.96
N GLY A 169 -10.13 -5.55 -8.44
CA GLY A 169 -11.41 -5.33 -9.14
C GLY A 169 -12.26 -6.59 -9.35
N LEU A 170 -11.70 -7.78 -9.09
CA LEU A 170 -12.44 -9.04 -9.01
C LEU A 170 -12.82 -9.30 -7.56
N VAL A 171 -14.12 -9.44 -7.29
CA VAL A 171 -14.68 -9.80 -5.98
C VAL A 171 -15.32 -11.18 -6.12
N ASP A 172 -14.94 -12.11 -5.25
CA ASP A 172 -15.46 -13.49 -5.19
C ASP A 172 -15.47 -14.24 -6.53
N ALA A 173 -14.47 -13.97 -7.39
CA ALA A 173 -14.39 -14.63 -8.69
C ALA A 173 -13.91 -16.08 -8.51
N PRO A 174 -14.66 -17.08 -9.00
CA PRO A 174 -14.21 -18.46 -8.94
C PRO A 174 -13.02 -18.66 -9.88
N ALA A 175 -11.96 -19.26 -9.35
CA ALA A 175 -10.75 -19.57 -10.10
C ALA A 175 -10.29 -20.99 -9.85
N MET A 176 -9.71 -21.63 -10.87
CA MET A 176 -9.14 -22.97 -10.75
C MET A 176 -7.61 -22.89 -10.62
N VAL A 177 -7.04 -23.58 -9.65
CA VAL A 177 -5.59 -23.67 -9.47
C VAL A 177 -4.99 -24.55 -10.57
N VAL A 178 -3.99 -24.03 -11.31
CA VAL A 178 -3.34 -24.74 -12.41
C VAL A 178 -2.01 -25.38 -11.99
N GLY A 179 -1.33 -24.80 -10.98
CA GLY A 179 -0.07 -25.30 -10.41
C GLY A 179 0.94 -24.18 -10.17
N PRO A 180 2.11 -24.49 -9.55
CA PRO A 180 3.21 -23.53 -9.44
C PRO A 180 3.83 -23.26 -10.83
N ASP A 181 4.38 -22.06 -11.02
CA ASP A 181 5.08 -21.66 -12.26
C ASP A 181 6.26 -22.59 -12.58
N GLY A 182 5.97 -23.65 -13.32
CA GLY A 182 6.89 -24.69 -13.75
C GLY A 182 6.68 -25.00 -15.22
N GLY A 183 6.93 -24.01 -16.09
CA GLY A 183 7.20 -24.25 -17.51
C GLY A 183 6.00 -24.32 -18.45
N ALA A 184 5.30 -23.21 -18.67
CA ALA A 184 4.76 -22.85 -19.99
C ALA A 184 4.32 -21.37 -19.99
N ALA A 185 5.02 -20.55 -20.80
CA ALA A 185 4.74 -19.13 -21.05
C ALA A 185 4.86 -18.17 -19.83
N ALA A 186 6.08 -17.66 -19.63
CA ALA A 186 6.36 -16.56 -18.71
C ALA A 186 5.55 -15.29 -19.08
N LEU A 187 4.49 -15.01 -18.33
CA LEU A 187 3.93 -13.67 -18.23
C LEU A 187 4.91 -12.77 -17.44
N PRO A 188 5.00 -11.47 -17.75
CA PRO A 188 5.98 -10.59 -17.13
C PRO A 188 5.64 -10.38 -15.64
N ALA A 189 6.30 -11.18 -14.80
CA ALA A 189 6.17 -11.14 -13.36
C ALA A 189 6.72 -9.84 -12.78
N GLY A 190 5.93 -9.19 -11.92
CA GLY A 190 6.38 -8.08 -11.08
C GLY A 190 7.40 -8.54 -10.03
N PRO A 191 8.15 -7.61 -9.40
CA PRO A 191 9.18 -7.96 -8.42
C PRO A 191 8.51 -8.58 -7.18
N GLY A 192 8.72 -9.88 -6.95
CA GLY A 192 8.15 -10.66 -5.84
C GLY A 192 7.61 -12.06 -6.19
N ALA A 193 7.76 -12.52 -7.43
CA ALA A 193 7.10 -13.72 -7.96
C ALA A 193 7.84 -15.06 -7.74
N ASP A 194 8.76 -15.16 -6.78
CA ASP A 194 9.36 -16.44 -6.42
C ASP A 194 8.36 -17.23 -5.56
N GLY A 195 7.61 -18.16 -6.17
CA GLY A 195 6.60 -18.99 -5.49
C GLY A 195 5.15 -18.65 -5.83
N ALA A 196 4.90 -17.90 -6.90
CA ALA A 196 3.55 -17.59 -7.34
C ALA A 196 2.78 -18.85 -7.81
N ILE A 197 1.51 -18.93 -7.42
CA ILE A 197 0.58 -19.97 -7.88
C ILE A 197 -0.30 -19.34 -8.96
N VAL A 198 -0.39 -20.00 -10.11
CA VAL A 198 -1.23 -19.53 -11.22
C VAL A 198 -2.63 -20.10 -11.07
N ALA A 199 -3.62 -19.21 -11.09
CA ALA A 199 -5.05 -19.55 -11.09
C ALA A 199 -5.74 -18.98 -12.33
N LEU A 200 -6.57 -19.78 -12.98
CA LEU A 200 -7.44 -19.35 -14.08
C LEU A 200 -8.75 -18.81 -13.51
N VAL A 201 -8.99 -17.51 -13.67
CA VAL A 201 -10.22 -16.84 -13.24
C VAL A 201 -11.32 -17.07 -14.26
N LEU A 202 -12.46 -17.59 -13.83
CA LEU A 202 -13.66 -17.71 -14.65
C LEU A 202 -14.40 -16.37 -14.60
N CYS A 203 -14.11 -15.48 -15.56
CA CYS A 203 -14.93 -14.28 -15.74
C CYS A 203 -16.26 -14.67 -16.40
N PRO A 204 -17.42 -14.27 -15.85
CA PRO A 204 -18.67 -14.33 -16.59
C PRO A 204 -18.61 -13.33 -17.76
N ASP A 205 -19.00 -13.78 -18.96
CA ASP A 205 -19.15 -12.95 -20.16
C ASP A 205 -20.19 -11.82 -19.98
#